data_AF-A0A8S2RU98-F1
#
_entry.id   AF-A0A8S2RU98-F1
#
_cell.length_a   1.000
_cell.length_b   1.000
_cell.length_c   1.000
_cell.angle_alpha   90.00
_cell.angle_beta   90.00
_cell.angle_gamma   90.00
#
_symmetry.space_group_name_H-M   'P 1'
#
loop_
_entity.id
_entity.type
_entity.pdbx_description
1 polymer ?
#
loop_
_entity_poly.entity_id
_entity_poly.type
_entity_poly.pdbx_seq_one_letter_code
_entity_poly.pdbx_strand_id
1 'polypeptide(L)'
;MFVKKNITIVEEGIYFVHQYQGYVPDDDIRCHARNIQYIKTENNGKQTAVMNFHGLWNGNGKTDTEDRIQQSTNILHITKNISENFVLSGDFNLLPDTKSIKMLEDVGLRNLIKEYGITSTRTSYYMKPDRYADYVFVTAGLEVTDFKALPEEVSDHAPLYTEVT
;
A
#
# COMPACT_ATOMS: atom_id res chain seq x y z
N MET A 1 11.23 3.16 5.14
CA MET A 1 10.49 4.40 4.83
C MET A 1 11.42 5.59 5.01
N PHE A 2 11.34 6.62 4.16
CA PHE A 2 12.08 7.87 4.35
C PHE A 2 11.16 8.91 4.96
N VAL A 3 11.56 9.49 6.09
CA VAL A 3 10.75 10.46 6.84
C VAL A 3 11.54 11.76 6.98
N LYS A 4 10.88 12.89 6.76
CA LYS A 4 11.50 14.21 6.91
C LYS A 4 11.85 14.44 8.38
N LYS A 5 13.05 14.96 8.66
CA LYS A 5 13.60 15.10 10.03
C LYS A 5 12.75 15.89 11.02
N ASN A 6 11.85 16.74 10.54
CA ASN A 6 10.98 17.57 11.38
C ASN A 6 9.61 16.93 11.65
N ILE A 7 9.38 15.70 11.20
CA ILE A 7 8.19 14.91 11.55
C ILE A 7 8.52 14.09 12.78
N THR A 8 7.73 14.25 13.84
CA THR A 8 7.85 13.45 15.07
C THR A 8 7.32 12.04 14.81
N ILE A 9 8.15 11.04 15.05
CA ILE A 9 7.79 9.62 15.04
C ILE A 9 7.66 9.18 16.50
N VAL A 10 6.47 8.69 16.89
CA VAL A 10 6.19 8.21 18.25
C VAL A 10 6.21 6.69 18.36
N GLU A 11 6.04 6.00 17.23
CA GLU A 11 6.05 4.53 17.14
C GLU A 11 6.51 4.12 15.73
N GLU A 12 7.23 3.00 15.62
CA GLU A 12 7.58 2.41 14.33
C GLU A 12 7.65 0.89 14.44
N GLY A 13 7.50 0.20 13.30
CA GLY A 13 7.75 -1.22 13.25
C GLY A 13 7.46 -1.88 11.91
N ILE A 14 7.51 -3.21 11.93
CA ILE A 14 7.41 -4.05 10.74
C ILE A 14 6.50 -5.23 11.03
N TYR A 15 5.55 -5.48 10.14
CA TYR A 15 4.66 -6.64 10.21
C TYR A 15 4.77 -7.47 8.94
N PHE A 16 5.06 -8.76 9.06
CA PHE A 16 5.08 -9.66 7.91
C PHE A 16 3.66 -10.10 7.57
N VAL A 17 3.31 -9.96 6.28
CA VAL A 17 1.97 -10.24 5.74
C VAL A 17 1.97 -11.37 4.71
N HIS A 18 3.15 -11.80 4.26
CA HIS A 18 3.35 -13.02 3.50
C HIS A 18 4.65 -13.66 3.96
N GLN A 19 4.57 -14.93 4.39
CA GLN A 19 5.69 -15.68 4.99
C GLN A 19 6.28 -14.97 6.22
N TYR A 20 7.37 -15.51 6.76
CA TYR A 20 8.03 -15.00 7.97
C TYR A 20 9.31 -14.23 7.66
N GLN A 21 9.81 -13.47 8.64
CA GLN A 21 11.03 -12.69 8.50
C GLN A 21 12.22 -13.56 8.06
N GLY A 22 12.87 -13.15 6.97
CA GLY A 22 14.03 -13.86 6.42
C GLY A 22 13.67 -15.05 5.53
N TYR A 23 12.38 -15.36 5.31
CA TYR A 23 12.00 -16.40 4.37
C TYR A 23 12.35 -16.01 2.93
N VAL A 24 13.17 -16.85 2.31
CA VAL A 24 13.51 -16.84 0.89
C VAL A 24 13.30 -18.27 0.38
N PRO A 25 12.42 -18.48 -0.62
CA PRO A 25 12.22 -19.80 -1.21
C PRO A 25 13.45 -20.23 -2.03
N ASP A 26 13.73 -21.52 -2.06
CA ASP A 26 14.91 -22.09 -2.73
C ASP A 26 14.85 -21.93 -4.26
N ASP A 27 13.65 -22.09 -4.84
CA ASP A 27 13.48 -22.17 -6.30
C ASP A 27 13.08 -20.84 -6.96
N ASP A 28 12.21 -20.06 -6.30
CA ASP A 28 11.61 -18.86 -6.89
C ASP A 28 11.56 -17.67 -5.94
N ILE A 29 12.64 -16.89 -5.94
CA ILE A 29 12.81 -15.70 -5.09
C ILE A 29 11.67 -14.68 -5.17
N ARG A 30 10.79 -14.76 -6.18
CA ARG A 30 9.60 -13.91 -6.32
C ARG A 30 8.66 -14.03 -5.12
N CYS A 31 8.61 -15.22 -4.52
CA CYS A 31 7.73 -15.54 -3.39
C CYS A 31 8.34 -15.33 -2.00
N HIS A 32 9.42 -14.54 -1.90
CA HIS A 32 10.02 -14.15 -0.61
C HIS A 32 9.05 -13.37 0.30
N ALA A 33 9.43 -13.27 1.57
CA ALA A 33 8.64 -12.63 2.61
C ALA A 33 8.27 -11.17 2.27
N ARG A 34 7.02 -10.78 2.51
CA ARG A 34 6.54 -9.40 2.34
C ARG A 34 6.09 -8.82 3.67
N ASN A 35 6.41 -7.55 3.88
CA ASN A 35 6.06 -6.84 5.10
C ASN A 35 5.40 -5.49 4.83
N ILE A 36 4.73 -5.00 5.86
CA ILE A 36 4.35 -3.60 6.04
C ILE A 36 5.38 -2.96 6.94
N GLN A 37 5.93 -1.83 6.51
CA GLN A 37 6.63 -0.90 7.37
C GLN A 37 5.63 0.14 7.86
N TYR A 38 5.55 0.39 9.15
CA TYR A 38 4.66 1.41 9.69
C TYR A 38 5.41 2.40 10.58
N ILE A 39 4.90 3.62 10.59
CA ILE A 39 5.23 4.64 11.58
C ILE A 39 3.93 5.23 12.12
N LYS A 40 3.95 5.65 13.38
CA LYS A 40 2.96 6.56 13.97
C LYS A 40 3.61 7.92 14.11
N THR A 41 2.98 8.91 13.53
CA THR A 41 3.46 10.30 13.57
C THR A 41 2.51 11.15 14.38
N GLU A 42 3.03 12.21 14.97
CA GLU A 42 2.23 13.19 15.72
C GLU A 42 2.43 14.59 15.13
N ASN A 43 1.31 15.26 14.86
CA ASN A 43 1.29 16.64 14.42
C ASN A 43 0.18 17.40 15.16
N ASN A 44 0.52 18.49 15.86
CA ASN A 44 -0.42 19.29 16.65
C ASN A 44 -1.31 18.46 17.61
N GLY A 45 -0.73 17.42 18.23
CA GLY A 45 -1.44 16.53 19.15
C GLY A 45 -2.38 15.50 18.49
N LYS A 46 -2.45 15.48 17.15
CA LYS A 46 -3.16 14.45 16.39
C LYS A 46 -2.16 13.39 15.92
N GLN A 47 -2.44 12.13 16.24
CA GLN A 47 -1.64 11.01 15.78
C GLN A 47 -2.22 10.42 14.50
N THR A 48 -1.35 10.01 13.58
CA THR A 48 -1.72 9.37 12.31
C THR A 48 -0.68 8.32 11.97
N ALA A 49 -1.13 7.14 11.58
CA ALA A 49 -0.25 6.08 11.14
C ALA A 49 -0.02 6.13 9.62
N VAL A 50 1.20 5.85 9.19
CA VAL A 50 1.56 5.71 7.78
C VAL A 50 2.17 4.33 7.60
N MET A 51 1.61 3.57 6.66
CA MET A 51 2.01 2.22 6.33
C MET A 51 2.47 2.16 4.88
N ASN A 52 3.68 1.62 4.67
CA ASN A 52 4.23 1.34 3.36
C ASN A 52 4.27 -0.17 3.13
N PHE A 53 3.76 -0.59 1.99
CA PHE A 53 3.60 -1.99 1.62
C PHE A 53 4.14 -2.24 0.22
N HIS A 54 4.84 -3.36 0.05
CA HIS A 54 5.17 -3.90 -1.26
C HIS A 54 4.71 -5.36 -1.30
N GLY A 55 3.58 -5.58 -1.96
CA GLY A 55 2.88 -6.84 -2.06
C GLY A 55 3.58 -7.90 -2.90
N LEU A 56 3.02 -9.10 -2.83
CA LEU A 56 3.59 -10.28 -3.46
C LEU A 56 3.52 -10.17 -4.99
N TRP A 57 4.70 -10.11 -5.61
CA TRP A 57 4.87 -10.36 -7.03
C TRP A 57 5.28 -11.83 -7.24
N ASN A 58 4.32 -12.69 -7.59
CA ASN A 58 4.53 -14.14 -7.76
C ASN A 58 4.66 -14.59 -9.23
N GLY A 59 4.81 -13.64 -10.16
CA GLY A 59 4.90 -13.93 -11.60
C GLY A 59 3.59 -14.33 -12.28
N ASN A 60 2.49 -14.54 -11.56
CA ASN A 60 1.20 -15.00 -12.09
C ASN A 60 0.28 -13.82 -12.46
N GLY A 61 0.83 -12.77 -13.06
CA GLY A 61 0.09 -11.55 -13.39
C GLY A 61 -0.31 -10.74 -12.14
N LYS A 62 -1.40 -9.96 -12.27
CA LYS A 62 -1.89 -9.02 -11.25
C LYS A 62 -3.29 -9.38 -10.72
N THR A 63 -3.73 -10.62 -10.92
CA THR A 63 -5.01 -11.14 -10.41
C THR A 63 -4.83 -11.75 -9.01
N ASP A 64 -5.94 -12.15 -8.40
CA ASP A 64 -5.90 -12.86 -7.11
C ASP A 64 -5.17 -14.21 -7.22
N THR A 65 -4.51 -14.57 -6.13
CA THR A 65 -4.05 -15.92 -5.80
C THR A 65 -4.34 -16.18 -4.31
N GLU A 66 -4.29 -17.43 -3.86
CA GLU A 66 -4.49 -17.76 -2.43
C GLU A 66 -3.53 -16.96 -1.53
N ASP A 67 -2.25 -16.89 -1.90
CA ASP A 67 -1.26 -16.08 -1.16
C ASP A 67 -1.61 -14.59 -1.10
N ARG A 68 -2.13 -14.00 -2.19
CA ARG A 68 -2.52 -12.58 -2.24
C ARG A 68 -3.77 -12.31 -1.42
N ILE A 69 -4.72 -13.24 -1.40
CA ILE A 69 -5.92 -13.16 -0.55
C ILE A 69 -5.52 -13.29 0.92
N GLN A 70 -4.63 -14.23 1.25
CA GLN A 70 -4.09 -14.38 2.60
C GLN A 70 -3.29 -13.15 3.03
N GLN A 71 -2.52 -12.56 2.11
CA GLN A 71 -1.79 -11.31 2.34
C GLN A 71 -2.76 -10.18 2.69
N SER A 72 -3.82 -9.96 1.91
CA SER A 72 -4.88 -8.99 2.26
C SER A 72 -5.55 -9.31 3.60
N THR A 73 -5.76 -10.58 3.92
CA THR A 73 -6.31 -11.00 5.23
C THR A 73 -5.40 -10.61 6.39
N ASN A 74 -4.09 -10.83 6.23
CA ASN A 74 -3.09 -10.47 7.23
C ASN A 74 -2.96 -8.95 7.40
N ILE A 75 -3.02 -8.20 6.28
CA ILE A 75 -3.08 -6.73 6.31
C ILE A 75 -4.28 -6.27 7.15
N LEU A 76 -5.48 -6.81 6.89
CA LEU A 76 -6.68 -6.48 7.65
C LEU A 76 -6.57 -6.82 9.14
N HIS A 77 -5.88 -7.92 9.48
CA HIS A 77 -5.65 -8.29 10.87
C HIS A 77 -4.77 -7.27 11.59
N ILE A 78 -3.72 -6.76 10.93
CA ILE A 78 -2.83 -5.73 11.48
C ILE A 78 -3.60 -4.41 11.63
N THR A 79 -4.31 -3.97 10.59
CA THR A 79 -4.98 -2.66 10.61
C THR A 79 -6.10 -2.57 11.64
N LYS A 80 -6.70 -3.70 12.05
CA LYS A 80 -7.70 -3.73 13.14
C LYS A 80 -7.13 -3.34 14.50
N ASN A 81 -5.81 -3.48 14.70
CA ASN A 81 -5.15 -3.11 15.96
C ASN A 81 -4.61 -1.69 15.95
N ILE A 82 -4.79 -0.94 14.86
CA ILE A 82 -4.37 0.46 14.75
C ILE A 82 -5.56 1.34 15.14
N SER A 83 -5.44 2.05 16.27
CA SER A 83 -6.50 2.93 16.79
C SER A 83 -6.57 4.27 16.06
N GLU A 84 -5.47 4.73 15.50
CA GLU A 84 -5.37 6.01 14.81
C GLU A 84 -5.94 5.93 13.38
N ASN A 85 -6.32 7.08 12.83
CA ASN A 85 -6.49 7.20 11.39
C ASN A 85 -5.18 6.90 10.68
N PHE A 86 -5.26 6.30 9.49
CA PHE A 86 -4.05 5.87 8.80
C PHE A 86 -4.11 6.00 7.28
N VAL A 87 -2.91 6.04 6.70
CA VAL A 87 -2.64 5.86 5.27
C VAL A 87 -1.94 4.52 5.09
N LEU A 88 -2.50 3.64 4.24
CA LEU A 88 -1.85 2.43 3.76
C LEU A 88 -1.53 2.61 2.28
N SER A 89 -0.25 2.56 1.93
CA SER A 89 0.22 2.89 0.58
C SER A 89 1.30 1.94 0.07
N GLY A 90 1.46 1.89 -1.24
CA GLY A 90 2.59 1.25 -1.91
C GLY A 90 2.16 0.36 -3.08
N ASP A 91 3.06 -0.52 -3.53
CA ASP A 91 2.83 -1.42 -4.67
C ASP A 91 2.15 -2.71 -4.19
N PHE A 92 0.87 -2.88 -4.51
CA PHE A 92 0.11 -4.08 -4.17
C PHE A 92 0.30 -5.21 -5.19
N ASN A 93 0.84 -4.91 -6.37
CA ASN A 93 0.93 -5.85 -7.50
C ASN A 93 -0.42 -6.47 -7.92
N LEU A 94 -1.50 -5.70 -7.79
CA LEU A 94 -2.88 -6.13 -8.07
C LEU A 94 -3.62 -5.18 -9.01
N LEU A 95 -4.58 -5.71 -9.78
CA LEU A 95 -5.58 -4.91 -10.51
C LEU A 95 -6.72 -4.44 -9.59
N PRO A 96 -7.42 -3.33 -9.93
CA PRO A 96 -8.40 -2.70 -9.02
C PRO A 96 -9.68 -3.50 -8.77
N ASP A 97 -9.96 -4.50 -9.60
CA ASP A 97 -11.15 -5.37 -9.58
C ASP A 97 -10.93 -6.69 -8.83
N THR A 98 -9.71 -6.90 -8.30
CA THR A 98 -9.37 -8.10 -7.53
C THR A 98 -10.11 -8.16 -6.19
N LYS A 99 -10.39 -9.39 -5.73
CA LYS A 99 -10.94 -9.66 -4.41
C LYS A 99 -10.02 -9.12 -3.31
N SER A 100 -8.71 -9.26 -3.45
CA SER A 100 -7.72 -8.74 -2.50
C SER A 100 -7.83 -7.24 -2.27
N ILE A 101 -8.09 -6.45 -3.33
CA ILE A 101 -8.34 -5.01 -3.23
C ILE A 101 -9.72 -4.75 -2.61
N LYS A 102 -10.75 -5.45 -3.09
CA LYS A 102 -12.12 -5.31 -2.59
C LYS A 102 -12.25 -5.60 -1.09
N MET A 103 -11.48 -6.55 -0.55
CA MET A 103 -11.45 -6.85 0.88
C MET A 103 -11.06 -5.65 1.76
N LEU A 104 -10.18 -4.77 1.27
CA LEU A 104 -9.80 -3.53 1.97
C LEU A 104 -10.93 -2.50 1.91
N GLU A 105 -11.59 -2.40 0.76
CA GLU A 105 -12.74 -1.51 0.55
C GLU A 105 -13.95 -1.93 1.41
N ASP A 106 -14.21 -3.23 1.50
CA ASP A 106 -15.36 -3.80 2.22
C ASP A 106 -15.30 -3.56 3.74
N VAL A 107 -14.12 -3.31 4.31
CA VAL A 107 -13.98 -2.89 5.72
C VAL A 107 -14.03 -1.37 5.92
N GLY A 108 -14.34 -0.62 4.87
CA GLY A 108 -14.50 0.83 4.91
C GLY A 108 -13.24 1.63 4.65
N LEU A 109 -12.16 1.03 4.13
CA LEU A 109 -11.02 1.80 3.65
C LEU A 109 -11.34 2.46 2.31
N ARG A 110 -11.05 3.75 2.23
CA ARG A 110 -11.24 4.58 1.05
C ARG A 110 -10.11 4.32 0.06
N ASN A 111 -10.44 3.81 -1.13
CA ASN A 111 -9.49 3.58 -2.21
C ASN A 111 -9.29 4.86 -3.03
N LEU A 112 -8.19 5.57 -2.81
CA LEU A 112 -7.98 6.87 -3.46
C LEU A 112 -7.78 6.76 -4.98
N ILE A 113 -7.31 5.60 -5.48
CA ILE A 113 -7.23 5.35 -6.93
C ILE A 113 -8.63 5.46 -7.56
N LYS A 114 -9.64 4.85 -6.93
CA LYS A 114 -11.03 4.91 -7.41
C LYS A 114 -11.68 6.26 -7.14
N GLU A 115 -11.50 6.83 -5.95
CA GLU A 115 -12.14 8.10 -5.56
C GLU A 115 -11.71 9.28 -6.45
N TYR A 116 -10.43 9.32 -6.85
CA TYR A 116 -9.87 10.40 -7.68
C TYR A 116 -9.78 10.03 -9.17
N GLY A 117 -10.30 8.88 -9.58
CA GLY A 117 -10.33 8.45 -10.98
C GLY A 117 -8.94 8.30 -11.60
N ILE A 118 -7.94 7.84 -10.83
CA ILE A 118 -6.61 7.58 -11.36
C ILE A 118 -6.67 6.41 -12.35
N THR A 119 -6.23 6.65 -13.58
CA THR A 119 -6.33 5.69 -14.69
C THR A 119 -5.07 4.85 -14.90
N SER A 120 -3.95 5.26 -14.31
CA SER A 120 -2.69 4.51 -14.33
C SER A 120 -1.80 4.90 -13.15
N THR A 121 -1.06 3.92 -12.62
CA THR A 121 0.04 4.10 -11.67
C THR A 121 1.39 3.70 -12.27
N ARG A 122 1.45 3.61 -13.61
CA ARG A 122 2.62 3.23 -14.39
C ARG A 122 2.97 4.35 -15.37
N THR A 123 4.25 4.46 -15.71
CA THR A 123 4.76 5.47 -16.67
C THR A 123 4.95 4.85 -18.05
N SER A 124 5.44 5.65 -19.01
CA SER A 124 5.76 5.18 -20.36
C SER A 124 6.81 4.07 -20.39
N TYR A 125 7.68 3.94 -19.38
CA TYR A 125 8.67 2.85 -19.32
C TYR A 125 8.06 1.47 -19.06
N TYR A 126 6.83 1.41 -18.54
CA TYR A 126 6.13 0.16 -18.36
C TYR A 126 5.40 -0.24 -19.65
N MET A 127 5.90 -1.25 -20.36
CA MET A 127 5.38 -1.61 -21.69
C MET A 127 4.21 -2.60 -21.68
N LYS A 128 3.79 -3.09 -20.50
CA LYS A 128 2.71 -4.08 -20.37
C LYS A 128 1.34 -3.39 -20.24
N PRO A 129 0.24 -4.08 -20.61
CA PRO A 129 -1.10 -3.49 -20.62
C PRO A 129 -1.66 -3.18 -19.22
N ASP A 130 -1.24 -3.92 -18.19
CA ASP A 130 -1.79 -3.74 -16.83
C ASP A 130 -1.23 -2.49 -16.17
N ARG A 131 -2.00 -1.40 -16.20
CA ARG A 131 -1.57 -0.07 -15.80
C ARG A 131 -1.64 0.25 -14.30
N TYR A 132 -2.01 -0.74 -13.46
CA TYR A 132 -2.19 -0.58 -12.01
C TYR A 132 -1.24 -1.48 -11.22
N ALA A 133 -0.71 -0.96 -10.13
CA ALA A 133 0.09 -1.70 -9.17
C ALA A 133 0.05 -1.02 -7.80
N ASP A 134 0.22 0.30 -7.82
CA ASP A 134 0.29 1.13 -6.63
C ASP A 134 -1.09 1.63 -6.21
N TYR A 135 -1.32 1.67 -4.89
CA TYR A 135 -2.56 2.14 -4.30
C TYR A 135 -2.27 2.99 -3.06
N VAL A 136 -3.23 3.85 -2.73
CA VAL A 136 -3.33 4.51 -1.44
C VAL A 136 -4.73 4.27 -0.89
N PHE A 137 -4.78 3.68 0.30
CA PHE A 137 -5.98 3.49 1.09
C PHE A 137 -5.91 4.37 2.34
N VAL A 138 -7.03 4.98 2.71
CA VAL A 138 -7.13 5.76 3.96
C VAL A 138 -8.33 5.33 4.78
N THR A 139 -8.26 5.52 6.10
CA THR A 139 -9.44 5.36 6.97
C THR A 139 -10.48 6.43 6.66
N ALA A 140 -11.76 6.12 6.92
CA ALA A 140 -12.87 7.06 6.67
C ALA A 140 -12.73 8.39 7.44
N GLY A 141 -12.08 8.38 8.60
CA GLY A 141 -11.86 9.57 9.44
C GLY A 141 -10.66 10.43 9.03
N LEU A 142 -9.90 10.05 7.99
CA LEU A 142 -8.80 10.85 7.48
C LEU A 142 -9.27 11.68 6.28
N GLU A 143 -9.14 13.00 6.40
CA GLU A 143 -9.44 13.93 5.32
C GLU A 143 -8.26 13.97 4.34
N VAL A 144 -8.58 13.93 3.04
CA VAL A 144 -7.60 13.96 1.94
C VAL A 144 -7.90 15.22 1.16
N THR A 145 -6.94 16.16 1.12
CA THR A 145 -7.10 17.45 0.45
C THR A 145 -6.61 17.43 -1.00
N ASP A 146 -5.66 16.56 -1.31
CA ASP A 146 -5.15 16.35 -2.67
C ASP A 146 -4.66 14.91 -2.84
N PHE A 147 -4.90 14.33 -4.01
CA PHE A 147 -4.37 13.04 -4.41
C PHE A 147 -4.18 12.97 -5.92
N LYS A 148 -2.97 12.58 -6.35
CA LYS A 148 -2.62 12.52 -7.78
C LYS A 148 -1.43 11.61 -8.05
N ALA A 149 -1.39 11.03 -9.26
CA ALA A 149 -0.17 10.50 -9.82
C ALA A 149 0.67 11.66 -10.38
N LEU A 150 1.94 11.75 -9.99
CA LEU A 150 2.85 12.79 -10.46
C LEU A 150 3.32 12.50 -11.90
N PRO A 151 3.47 13.53 -12.74
CA PRO A 151 3.78 13.36 -14.16
C PRO A 151 5.24 13.02 -14.45
N GLU A 152 6.16 13.22 -13.50
CA GLU A 152 7.59 13.00 -13.71
C GLU A 152 7.93 11.50 -13.80
N GLU A 153 8.38 11.07 -14.99
CA GLU A 153 8.75 9.68 -15.25
C GLU A 153 10.21 9.41 -14.89
N VAL A 154 10.45 9.13 -13.61
CA VAL A 154 11.77 8.72 -13.07
C VAL A 154 11.89 7.21 -12.80
N SER A 155 10.79 6.47 -13.00
CA SER A 155 10.63 5.03 -12.76
C SER A 155 9.55 4.48 -13.69
N ASP A 156 9.43 3.16 -13.86
CA ASP A 156 8.30 2.52 -14.55
C ASP A 156 6.99 2.59 -13.74
N HIS A 157 7.08 2.96 -12.47
CA HIS A 157 5.97 3.34 -11.60
C HIS A 157 5.82 4.86 -11.49
N ALA A 158 4.58 5.35 -11.51
CA ALA A 158 4.29 6.76 -11.28
C ALA A 158 4.22 7.04 -9.77
N PRO A 159 4.91 8.08 -9.24
CA PRO A 159 4.78 8.45 -7.84
C PRO A 159 3.34 8.87 -7.51
N LEU A 160 2.79 8.36 -6.41
CA LEU A 160 1.50 8.81 -5.89
C LEU A 160 1.72 9.84 -4.79
N TYR A 161 1.13 11.02 -4.97
CA TYR A 161 1.11 12.09 -3.98
C TYR A 161 -0.23 12.09 -3.25
N THR A 162 -0.19 12.17 -1.93
CA THR A 162 -1.36 12.29 -1.06
C THR A 162 -1.11 13.40 -0.03
N GLU A 163 -2.06 14.31 0.10
CA GLU A 163 -2.09 15.33 1.14
C GLU A 163 -3.27 15.06 2.10
N VAL A 164 -3.00 15.09 3.40
CA VAL A 164 -3.97 14.77 4.47
C VAL A 164 -3.91 15.78 5.61
N THR A 165 -5.03 15.94 6.32
CA THR A 165 -5.20 16.82 7.49
C THR A 165 -5.55 16.06 8.76
#